data_AF-A0A811QV57-F1
#
_entry.id   AF-A0A811QV57-F1
#
_cell.length_a   1.000
_cell.length_b   1.000
_cell.length_c   1.000
_cell.angle_alpha   90.00
_cell.angle_beta   90.00
_cell.angle_gamma   90.00
#
_symmetry.space_group_name_H-M   'P 1'
#
loop_
_entity.id
_entity.type
_entity.pdbx_description
1 polymer ?
#
loop_
_entity_poly.entity_id
_entity_poly.type
_entity_poly.pdbx_seq_one_letter_code
_entity_poly.pdbx_strand_id
1 'polypeptide(L)'
;MKLTEGTLVGHFFFVLRNGPSPKLISPHQRKVWTVQLFSTNWFTNLLNNTALVLKALYKCFLYDNDQKILDSSNFQVLLKPIVSQFVVEPPESIESVMDAPSIEEVDENIILCLGQVAVTARSDVLWKPLSHEVLMQTRSDKVRPKMLGLKVIRYMVQHLKEEYVVLLPETIPFLGELLEDVELPVTTLSQEILKGMETLSGESLGQYL
;
A
#
# COMPACT_ATOMS: atom_id res chain seq x y z
N MET A 1 -19.03 -20.59 28.59
CA MET A 1 -19.00 -19.14 28.89
C MET A 1 -18.11 -18.49 27.83
N LYS A 2 -18.67 -17.81 26.82
CA LYS A 2 -17.89 -17.18 25.75
C LYS A 2 -17.22 -15.92 26.32
N LEU A 3 -15.90 -15.90 26.37
CA LEU A 3 -15.12 -14.71 26.72
C LEU A 3 -15.09 -13.79 25.49
N THR A 4 -15.53 -12.55 25.64
CA THR A 4 -15.46 -11.52 24.60
C THR A 4 -14.04 -10.97 24.49
N GLU A 5 -13.63 -10.59 23.27
CA GLU A 5 -12.26 -10.20 22.89
C GLU A 5 -11.64 -9.11 23.78
N GLY A 6 -12.45 -8.18 24.30
CA GLY A 6 -11.98 -7.14 25.24
C GLY A 6 -11.41 -7.70 26.55
N THR A 7 -11.82 -8.90 26.96
CA THR A 7 -11.32 -9.57 28.16
C THR A 7 -9.93 -10.16 27.96
N LEU A 8 -9.60 -10.59 26.73
CA LEU A 8 -8.31 -11.20 26.40
C LEU A 8 -7.19 -10.16 26.30
N VAL A 9 -7.48 -8.98 25.74
CA VAL A 9 -6.51 -7.87 25.65
C VAL A 9 -6.20 -7.31 27.06
N GLY A 10 -7.21 -7.19 27.92
CA GLY A 10 -7.02 -6.79 29.32
C GLY A 10 -6.21 -7.80 30.13
N HIS A 11 -6.43 -9.10 29.92
CA HIS A 11 -5.67 -10.16 30.57
C HIS A 11 -4.20 -10.21 30.07
N PHE A 12 -3.97 -9.88 28.80
CA PHE A 12 -2.64 -9.84 28.18
C PHE A 12 -1.75 -8.72 28.77
N PHE A 13 -2.29 -7.50 28.92
CA PHE A 13 -1.57 -6.40 29.58
C PHE A 13 -1.38 -6.64 31.08
N PHE A 14 -2.35 -7.29 31.75
CA PHE A 14 -2.22 -7.67 33.15
C PHE A 14 -1.11 -8.69 33.39
N VAL A 15 -0.93 -9.66 32.49
CA VAL A 15 0.12 -10.68 32.55
C VAL A 15 1.50 -10.11 32.19
N LEU A 16 1.62 -9.17 31.25
CA LEU A 16 2.90 -8.49 30.98
C LEU A 16 3.35 -7.57 32.12
N ARG A 17 2.38 -6.96 32.85
CA ARG A 17 2.67 -6.06 33.97
C ARG A 17 2.92 -6.77 35.30
N ASN A 18 2.28 -7.93 35.52
CA ASN A 18 2.31 -8.66 36.80
C ASN A 18 2.80 -10.12 36.70
N GLY A 19 3.27 -10.56 35.53
CA GLY A 19 3.74 -11.93 35.30
C GLY A 19 5.17 -12.18 35.80
N PRO A 20 5.53 -13.45 36.07
CA PRO A 20 6.84 -13.81 36.60
C PRO A 20 7.95 -13.44 35.60
N SER A 21 9.06 -12.92 36.14
CA SER A 21 10.24 -12.51 35.37
C SER A 21 10.71 -13.57 34.35
N PRO A 22 11.32 -13.19 33.20
CA PRO A 22 11.59 -14.05 32.04
C PRO A 22 12.40 -15.33 32.29
N LYS A 23 12.93 -15.53 33.51
CA LYS A 23 13.76 -16.66 33.92
C LYS A 23 12.96 -17.93 34.29
N LEU A 24 11.63 -17.87 34.33
CA LEU A 24 10.77 -18.98 34.81
C LEU A 24 9.94 -19.68 33.72
N ILE A 25 10.23 -19.46 32.43
CA ILE A 25 9.42 -20.04 31.34
C ILE A 25 10.14 -21.25 30.73
N SER A 26 9.54 -22.44 30.87
CA SER A 26 10.06 -23.68 30.28
C SER A 26 10.04 -23.61 28.74
N PRO A 27 10.96 -24.32 28.04
CA PRO A 27 11.06 -24.28 26.57
C PRO A 27 9.75 -24.67 25.87
N HIS A 28 8.99 -25.61 26.43
CA HIS A 28 7.70 -26.03 25.90
C HIS A 28 6.64 -24.92 26.05
N GLN A 29 6.60 -24.24 27.19
CA GLN A 29 5.68 -23.13 27.39
C GLN A 29 6.01 -22.00 26.41
N ARG A 30 7.29 -21.66 26.24
CA ARG A 30 7.73 -20.68 25.23
C ARG A 30 7.22 -20.98 23.82
N LYS A 31 7.26 -22.26 23.40
CA LYS A 31 6.69 -22.71 22.11
C LYS A 31 5.17 -22.53 22.03
N VAL A 32 4.43 -22.83 23.10
CA VAL A 32 2.97 -22.66 23.14
C VAL A 32 2.59 -21.18 23.08
N TRP A 33 3.27 -20.33 23.85
CA TRP A 33 3.06 -18.88 23.83
C TRP A 33 3.44 -18.25 22.48
N THR A 34 4.49 -18.74 21.79
CA THR A 34 4.80 -18.29 20.42
C THR A 34 3.73 -18.75 19.43
N VAL A 35 3.27 -19.99 19.47
CA VAL A 35 2.19 -20.47 18.57
C VAL A 35 0.87 -19.72 18.77
N GLN A 36 0.52 -19.33 20.01
CA GLN A 36 -0.69 -18.54 20.28
C GLN A 36 -0.56 -17.05 19.95
N LEU A 37 0.64 -16.46 20.06
CA LEU A 37 0.90 -15.07 19.64
C LEU A 37 1.04 -14.93 18.12
N PHE A 38 1.53 -15.97 17.45
CA PHE A 38 1.61 -16.09 15.98
C PHE A 38 0.41 -16.88 15.41
N SER A 39 -0.73 -16.82 16.08
CA SER A 39 -1.97 -17.38 15.53
C SER A 39 -2.28 -16.66 14.21
N THR A 40 -2.56 -17.45 13.17
CA THR A 40 -3.06 -17.01 11.85
C THR A 40 -4.17 -15.96 11.95
N ASN A 41 -4.97 -16.00 13.03
CA ASN A 41 -6.01 -15.00 13.33
C ASN A 41 -5.49 -13.57 13.50
N TRP A 42 -4.28 -13.34 14.02
CA TRP A 42 -3.76 -11.96 14.16
C TRP A 42 -3.44 -11.35 12.79
N PHE A 43 -2.82 -12.13 11.89
CA PHE A 43 -2.40 -11.64 10.58
C PHE A 43 -3.60 -11.47 9.66
N THR A 44 -4.56 -12.40 9.69
CA THR A 44 -5.82 -12.27 8.96
C THR A 44 -6.66 -11.09 9.47
N ASN A 45 -6.74 -10.88 10.79
CA ASN A 45 -7.41 -9.71 11.36
C ASN A 45 -6.71 -8.41 10.97
N LEU A 46 -5.37 -8.38 10.95
CA LEU A 46 -4.61 -7.20 10.54
C LEU A 46 -4.87 -6.86 9.06
N LEU A 47 -4.82 -7.84 8.17
CA LEU A 47 -5.12 -7.63 6.74
C LEU A 47 -6.55 -7.19 6.49
N ASN A 48 -7.51 -7.81 7.19
CA ASN A 48 -8.91 -7.42 7.09
C ASN A 48 -9.11 -5.96 7.53
N ASN A 49 -8.53 -5.58 8.67
CA ASN A 49 -8.57 -4.20 9.15
C ASN A 49 -7.88 -3.24 8.16
N THR A 50 -6.73 -3.59 7.61
CA THR A 50 -6.03 -2.77 6.61
C THR A 50 -6.87 -2.60 5.35
N ALA A 51 -7.47 -3.67 4.82
CA ALA A 51 -8.32 -3.59 3.64
C ALA A 51 -9.54 -2.69 3.87
N LEU A 52 -10.20 -2.84 5.01
CA LEU A 52 -11.35 -2.02 5.39
C LEU A 52 -10.97 -0.55 5.56
N VAL A 53 -9.82 -0.27 6.21
CA VAL A 53 -9.31 1.09 6.40
C VAL A 53 -8.96 1.73 5.05
N LEU A 54 -8.23 1.03 4.18
CA LEU A 54 -7.88 1.53 2.84
C LEU A 54 -9.12 1.79 1.99
N LYS A 55 -10.10 0.88 2.04
CA LYS A 55 -11.37 1.04 1.33
C LYS A 55 -12.20 2.20 1.88
N ALA A 56 -12.21 2.40 3.19
CA ALA A 56 -12.86 3.55 3.81
C ALA A 56 -12.19 4.87 3.42
N LEU A 57 -10.85 4.93 3.49
CA LEU A 57 -10.06 6.09 3.07
C LEU A 57 -10.28 6.42 1.58
N TYR A 58 -10.22 5.42 0.71
CA TYR A 58 -10.56 5.55 -0.70
C TYR A 58 -11.94 6.21 -0.88
N LYS A 59 -12.98 5.70 -0.21
CA LYS A 59 -14.33 6.28 -0.29
C LYS A 59 -14.39 7.70 0.27
N CYS A 60 -13.69 7.98 1.36
CA CYS A 60 -13.60 9.33 1.91
C CYS A 60 -13.05 10.29 0.86
N PHE A 61 -11.94 9.95 0.19
CA PHE A 61 -11.35 10.80 -0.85
C PHE A 61 -12.23 10.90 -2.09
N LEU A 62 -12.84 9.78 -2.53
CA LEU A 62 -13.74 9.74 -3.69
C LEU A 62 -14.90 10.73 -3.56
N TYR A 63 -15.44 10.90 -2.35
CA TYR A 63 -16.56 11.79 -2.08
C TYR A 63 -16.15 13.14 -1.44
N ASP A 64 -14.86 13.41 -1.30
CA ASP A 64 -14.33 14.67 -0.75
C ASP A 64 -14.27 15.77 -1.81
N ASN A 65 -15.44 16.21 -2.28
CA ASN A 65 -15.55 17.22 -3.33
C ASN A 65 -14.99 18.60 -2.94
N ASP A 66 -14.97 18.90 -1.63
CA ASP A 66 -14.55 20.19 -1.08
C ASP A 66 -13.11 20.17 -0.50
N GLN A 67 -12.36 19.06 -0.66
CA GLN A 67 -11.01 18.87 -0.10
C GLN A 67 -10.93 19.12 1.43
N LYS A 68 -11.99 18.76 2.16
CA LYS A 68 -12.06 18.92 3.62
C LYS A 68 -11.39 17.77 4.37
N ILE A 69 -11.30 16.60 3.73
CA ILE A 69 -10.65 15.42 4.29
C ILE A 69 -9.20 15.37 3.81
N LEU A 70 -8.95 15.53 2.51
CA LEU A 70 -7.61 15.54 1.94
C LEU A 70 -7.02 16.96 1.90
N ASP A 71 -6.86 17.56 3.08
CA ASP A 71 -6.06 18.77 3.23
C ASP A 71 -4.56 18.44 3.28
N SER A 72 -3.71 19.48 3.25
CA SER A 72 -2.26 19.29 3.30
C SER A 72 -1.79 18.59 4.58
N SER A 73 -2.45 18.78 5.72
CA SER A 73 -2.06 18.15 6.99
C SER A 73 -2.34 16.65 6.95
N ASN A 74 -3.55 16.27 6.56
CA ASN A 74 -3.96 14.88 6.44
C ASN A 74 -3.17 14.15 5.35
N PHE A 75 -2.86 14.81 4.23
CA PHE A 75 -1.97 14.26 3.21
C PHE A 75 -0.61 13.84 3.80
N GLN A 76 0.05 14.74 4.55
CA GLN A 76 1.37 14.47 5.14
C GLN A 76 1.34 13.31 6.14
N VAL A 77 0.25 13.17 6.90
CA VAL A 77 0.08 12.09 7.87
C VAL A 77 -0.25 10.76 7.20
N LEU A 78 -1.07 10.76 6.15
CA LEU A 78 -1.63 9.55 5.55
C LEU A 78 -0.75 8.92 4.46
N LEU A 79 0.04 9.73 3.74
CA LEU A 79 0.81 9.24 2.59
C LEU A 79 1.73 8.07 2.94
N LYS A 80 2.65 8.26 3.89
CA LYS A 80 3.65 7.24 4.25
C LYS A 80 3.03 5.95 4.80
N PRO A 81 2.05 5.99 5.71
CA PRO A 81 1.37 4.78 6.16
C PRO A 81 0.72 3.97 5.03
N ILE A 82 0.09 4.64 4.05
CA ILE A 82 -0.54 3.95 2.91
C ILE A 82 0.52 3.34 1.99
N VAL A 83 1.56 4.10 1.64
CA VAL A 83 2.66 3.61 0.79
C VAL A 83 3.42 2.44 1.45
N SER A 84 3.58 2.46 2.78
CA SER A 84 4.23 1.37 3.51
C SER A 84 3.53 0.01 3.37
N GLN A 85 2.25 -0.02 2.95
CA GLN A 85 1.53 -1.27 2.71
C GLN A 85 2.05 -2.06 1.50
N PHE A 86 2.84 -1.45 0.61
CA PHE A 86 3.38 -2.12 -0.57
C PHE A 86 4.31 -3.27 -0.19
N VAL A 87 5.09 -3.08 0.87
CA VAL A 87 6.13 -4.01 1.33
C VAL A 87 5.64 -4.98 2.40
N VAL A 88 4.41 -4.81 2.89
CA VAL A 88 3.79 -5.72 3.87
C VAL A 88 3.55 -7.06 3.17
N GLU A 89 4.26 -8.11 3.59
CA GLU A 89 4.09 -9.42 3.00
C GLU A 89 2.72 -10.01 3.35
N PRO A 90 1.98 -10.53 2.36
CA PRO A 90 0.78 -11.28 2.64
C PRO A 90 1.15 -12.62 3.32
N PRO A 91 0.27 -13.15 4.18
CA PRO A 91 0.50 -14.41 4.87
C PRO A 91 0.48 -15.58 3.88
N GLU A 92 1.35 -16.57 4.14
CA GLU A 92 1.56 -17.75 3.27
C GLU A 92 0.32 -18.64 3.16
N SER A 93 -0.59 -18.58 4.14
CA SER A 93 -1.89 -19.25 4.09
C SER A 93 -3.01 -18.32 4.58
N ILE A 94 -3.80 -17.83 3.64
CA ILE A 94 -5.16 -17.38 3.93
C ILE A 94 -6.00 -18.67 3.99
N GLU A 95 -5.87 -19.43 5.07
CA GLU A 95 -6.88 -20.44 5.38
C GLU A 95 -8.22 -19.70 5.38
N SER A 96 -9.17 -20.21 4.60
CA SER A 96 -10.43 -19.58 4.21
C SER A 96 -11.29 -19.18 5.41
N VAL A 97 -10.90 -18.10 6.09
CA VAL A 97 -11.77 -17.40 7.02
C VAL A 97 -12.87 -16.80 6.13
N MET A 98 -14.08 -17.32 6.31
CA MET A 98 -15.29 -16.79 5.69
C MET A 98 -15.30 -15.27 5.94
N ASP A 99 -15.36 -14.46 4.89
CA ASP A 99 -15.33 -12.98 4.89
C ASP A 99 -13.95 -12.27 5.01
N ALA A 100 -12.82 -12.97 4.92
CA ALA A 100 -11.51 -12.30 4.81
C ALA A 100 -11.23 -11.81 3.36
N PRO A 101 -10.69 -10.60 3.18
CA PRO A 101 -10.35 -10.09 1.86
C PRO A 101 -9.18 -10.84 1.24
N SER A 102 -9.18 -10.97 -0.09
CA SER A 102 -8.06 -11.57 -0.82
C SER A 102 -6.86 -10.63 -0.90
N ILE A 103 -5.68 -11.15 -1.23
CA ILE A 103 -4.47 -10.33 -1.42
C ILE A 103 -4.69 -9.34 -2.57
N GLU A 104 -5.33 -9.80 -3.64
CA GLU A 104 -5.66 -9.01 -4.82
C GLU A 104 -6.63 -7.87 -4.46
N GLU A 105 -7.61 -8.12 -3.59
CA GLU A 105 -8.52 -7.08 -3.10
C GLU A 105 -7.77 -6.04 -2.26
N VAL A 106 -6.84 -6.46 -1.40
CA VAL A 106 -5.99 -5.53 -0.64
C VAL A 106 -5.14 -4.68 -1.59
N ASP A 107 -4.48 -5.31 -2.55
CA ASP A 107 -3.65 -4.65 -3.56
C ASP A 107 -4.45 -3.64 -4.37
N GLU A 108 -5.66 -4.01 -4.80
CA GLU A 108 -6.58 -3.11 -5.49
C GLU A 108 -6.99 -1.93 -4.62
N ASN A 109 -7.33 -2.15 -3.35
CA ASN A 109 -7.67 -1.06 -2.41
C ASN A 109 -6.50 -0.09 -2.20
N ILE A 110 -5.25 -0.58 -2.15
CA ILE A 110 -4.05 0.28 -2.07
C ILE A 110 -3.98 1.18 -3.32
N ILE A 111 -4.12 0.57 -4.50
CA ILE A 111 -4.02 1.29 -5.78
C ILE A 111 -5.11 2.36 -5.89
N LEU A 112 -6.36 1.98 -5.61
CA LEU A 112 -7.51 2.89 -5.66
C LEU A 112 -7.37 4.02 -4.64
N CYS A 113 -6.89 3.73 -3.43
CA CYS A 113 -6.71 4.74 -2.40
C CYS A 113 -5.69 5.80 -2.83
N LEU A 114 -4.47 5.40 -3.22
CA LEU A 114 -3.43 6.35 -3.64
C LEU A 114 -3.77 7.07 -4.96
N GLY A 115 -4.35 6.35 -5.92
CA GLY A 115 -4.83 6.95 -7.15
C GLY A 115 -5.88 8.03 -6.89
N GLN A 116 -6.83 7.75 -5.98
CA GLN A 116 -7.86 8.71 -5.60
C GLN A 116 -7.30 9.90 -4.80
N VAL A 117 -6.24 9.71 -4.00
CA VAL A 117 -5.51 10.83 -3.37
C VAL A 117 -5.00 11.79 -4.46
N ALA A 118 -4.41 11.28 -5.55
CA ALA A 118 -3.93 12.12 -6.64
C ALA A 118 -5.06 12.94 -7.29
N VAL A 119 -6.18 12.28 -7.63
CA VAL A 119 -7.34 12.94 -8.27
C VAL A 119 -7.98 13.99 -7.35
N THR A 120 -8.03 13.70 -6.05
CA THR A 120 -8.66 14.58 -5.06
C THR A 120 -7.75 15.76 -4.71
N ALA A 121 -6.43 15.59 -4.74
CA ALA A 121 -5.45 16.63 -4.39
C ALA A 121 -5.47 17.84 -5.34
N ARG A 122 -5.69 17.63 -6.65
CA ARG A 122 -5.79 18.69 -7.68
C ARG A 122 -4.66 19.75 -7.62
N SER A 123 -3.47 19.35 -7.20
CA SER A 123 -2.35 20.25 -6.97
C SER A 123 -1.01 19.55 -7.18
N ASP A 124 -0.16 20.15 -8.00
CA ASP A 124 1.19 19.66 -8.28
C ASP A 124 2.10 19.66 -7.04
N VAL A 125 1.82 20.53 -6.05
CA VAL A 125 2.48 20.54 -4.74
C VAL A 125 2.29 19.22 -4.00
N LEU A 126 1.13 18.57 -4.14
CA LEU A 126 0.84 17.28 -3.51
C LEU A 126 1.14 16.10 -4.42
N TRP A 127 1.01 16.26 -5.74
CA TRP A 127 1.32 15.18 -6.68
C TRP A 127 2.79 14.79 -6.69
N LYS A 128 3.71 15.75 -6.62
CA LYS A 128 5.16 15.48 -6.60
C LYS A 128 5.56 14.56 -5.44
N PRO A 129 5.28 14.88 -4.16
CA PRO A 129 5.62 13.99 -3.05
C PRO A 129 4.88 12.64 -3.12
N LEU A 130 3.63 12.61 -3.60
CA LEU A 130 2.91 11.35 -3.82
C LEU A 130 3.61 10.48 -4.87
N SER A 131 3.88 11.04 -6.04
CA SER A 131 4.53 10.38 -7.16
C SER A 131 5.91 9.85 -6.75
N HIS A 132 6.72 10.68 -6.09
CA HIS A 132 8.02 10.28 -5.56
C HIS A 132 7.93 9.07 -4.62
N GLU A 133 7.09 9.13 -3.59
CA GLU A 133 6.96 8.04 -2.60
C GLU A 133 6.51 6.72 -3.25
N VAL A 134 5.63 6.79 -4.26
CA VAL A 134 5.15 5.64 -5.03
C VAL A 134 6.25 5.09 -5.94
N LEU A 135 6.94 5.95 -6.70
CA LEU A 135 8.04 5.57 -7.60
C LEU A 135 9.21 4.95 -6.82
N MET A 136 9.49 5.43 -5.61
CA MET A 136 10.53 4.82 -4.77
C MET A 136 10.24 3.35 -4.42
N GLN A 137 8.97 2.91 -4.42
CA GLN A 137 8.63 1.50 -4.20
C GLN A 137 9.01 0.60 -5.39
N THR A 138 9.19 1.15 -6.59
CA THR A 138 9.56 0.37 -7.78
C THR A 138 11.03 -0.05 -7.79
N ARG A 139 11.84 0.47 -6.87
CA ARG A 139 13.23 0.05 -6.65
C ARG A 139 13.39 -1.14 -5.69
N SER A 140 12.29 -1.68 -5.19
CA SER A 140 12.28 -2.89 -4.37
C SER A 140 12.77 -4.11 -5.17
N ASP A 141 13.48 -5.04 -4.56
CA ASP A 141 13.85 -6.32 -5.21
C ASP A 141 12.64 -7.23 -5.49
N LYS A 142 11.56 -7.06 -4.71
CA LYS A 142 10.32 -7.86 -4.84
C LYS A 142 9.41 -7.31 -5.92
N VAL A 143 8.81 -8.21 -6.70
CA VAL A 143 7.88 -7.88 -7.80
C VAL A 143 6.62 -7.15 -7.33
N ARG A 144 6.03 -7.55 -6.19
CA ARG A 144 4.75 -6.98 -5.72
C ARG A 144 4.82 -5.47 -5.47
N PRO A 145 5.78 -4.92 -4.70
CA PRO A 145 5.93 -3.47 -4.56
C PRO A 145 6.12 -2.74 -5.90
N LYS A 146 6.92 -3.30 -6.83
CA LYS A 146 7.09 -2.73 -8.18
C LYS A 146 5.76 -2.62 -8.92
N MET A 147 5.00 -3.72 -8.94
CA MET A 147 3.72 -3.79 -9.63
C MET A 147 2.68 -2.86 -9.00
N LEU A 148 2.63 -2.75 -7.67
CA LEU A 148 1.74 -1.81 -6.98
C LEU A 148 2.09 -0.36 -7.35
N GLY A 149 3.38 -0.01 -7.34
CA GLY A 149 3.85 1.32 -7.72
C GLY A 149 3.50 1.69 -9.15
N LEU A 150 3.84 0.81 -10.10
CA LEU A 150 3.49 1.01 -11.50
C LEU A 150 1.98 1.10 -11.73
N LYS A 151 1.16 0.31 -11.04
CA LYS A 151 -0.30 0.38 -11.15
C LYS A 151 -0.86 1.71 -10.63
N VAL A 152 -0.30 2.26 -9.55
CA VAL A 152 -0.67 3.60 -9.06
C VAL A 152 -0.25 4.68 -10.05
N ILE A 153 0.97 4.62 -10.58
CA ILE A 153 1.44 5.57 -11.61
C ILE A 153 0.56 5.52 -12.85
N ARG A 154 0.22 4.31 -13.34
CA ARG A 154 -0.73 4.15 -14.44
C ARG A 154 -2.08 4.78 -14.12
N TYR A 155 -2.60 4.59 -12.91
CA TYR A 155 -3.85 5.21 -12.48
C TYR A 155 -3.74 6.74 -12.56
N MET A 156 -2.65 7.32 -12.04
CA MET A 156 -2.42 8.78 -12.09
C MET A 156 -2.35 9.29 -13.52
N VAL A 157 -1.60 8.64 -14.41
CA VAL A 157 -1.52 8.98 -15.84
C VAL A 157 -2.91 8.98 -16.49
N GLN A 158 -3.72 7.97 -16.22
CA GLN A 158 -5.06 7.83 -16.81
C GLN A 158 -6.09 8.86 -16.29
N HIS A 159 -5.95 9.31 -15.04
CA HIS A 159 -6.96 10.16 -14.41
C HIS A 159 -6.57 11.64 -14.32
N LEU A 160 -5.28 11.96 -14.16
CA LEU A 160 -4.79 13.34 -14.21
C LEU A 160 -4.66 13.86 -15.64
N LYS A 161 -4.50 12.96 -16.63
CA LYS A 161 -4.42 13.30 -18.06
C LYS A 161 -3.34 14.35 -18.32
N GLU A 162 -3.67 15.46 -18.99
CA GLU A 162 -2.71 16.50 -19.36
C GLU A 162 -1.98 17.09 -18.14
N GLU A 163 -2.61 17.08 -16.96
CA GLU A 163 -2.01 17.56 -15.73
C GLU A 163 -0.84 16.69 -15.26
N TYR A 164 -0.77 15.41 -15.68
CA TYR A 164 0.34 14.51 -15.35
C TYR A 164 1.68 14.96 -15.97
N VAL A 165 1.65 15.79 -17.02
CA VAL A 165 2.87 16.21 -17.75
C VAL A 165 3.92 16.84 -16.81
N VAL A 166 3.49 17.51 -15.74
CA VAL A 166 4.39 18.11 -14.74
C VAL A 166 5.25 17.08 -13.98
N LEU A 167 4.86 15.81 -13.97
CA LEU A 167 5.53 14.70 -13.28
C LEU A 167 6.43 13.88 -14.20
N LEU A 168 6.42 14.12 -15.52
CA LEU A 168 7.23 13.36 -16.48
C LEU A 168 8.73 13.39 -16.17
N PRO A 169 9.35 14.55 -15.85
CA PRO A 169 10.80 14.59 -15.60
C PRO A 169 11.22 13.69 -14.44
N GLU A 170 10.32 13.50 -13.45
CA GLU A 170 10.56 12.62 -12.32
C GLU A 170 10.24 11.16 -12.64
N THR A 171 9.21 10.90 -13.46
CA THR A 171 8.78 9.53 -13.80
C THR A 171 9.73 8.83 -14.78
N ILE A 172 10.28 9.57 -15.75
CA ILE A 172 11.10 9.03 -16.84
C ILE A 172 12.32 8.22 -16.34
N PRO A 173 13.15 8.72 -15.41
CA PRO A 173 14.31 7.96 -14.92
C PRO A 173 13.94 6.61 -14.31
N PHE A 174 12.83 6.53 -13.57
CA PHE A 174 12.36 5.26 -12.99
C PHE A 174 11.86 4.30 -14.06
N LEU A 175 11.15 4.80 -15.08
CA LEU A 175 10.72 3.94 -16.18
C LEU A 175 11.90 3.42 -17.00
N GLY A 176 12.96 4.21 -17.18
CA GLY A 176 14.20 3.73 -17.82
C GLY A 176 14.76 2.50 -17.13
N GLU A 177 14.91 2.56 -15.80
CA GLU A 177 15.34 1.41 -14.99
C GLU A 177 14.37 0.20 -15.13
N LEU A 178 13.06 0.43 -15.11
CA LEU A 178 12.04 -0.63 -15.11
C LEU A 178 11.75 -1.25 -16.48
N LEU A 179 12.14 -0.58 -17.57
CA LEU A 179 12.07 -1.14 -18.92
C LEU A 179 13.12 -2.23 -19.15
N GLU A 180 14.21 -2.20 -18.38
CA GLU A 180 15.28 -3.19 -18.37
C GLU A 180 15.09 -4.27 -17.29
N ASP A 181 13.94 -4.31 -16.61
CA ASP A 181 13.67 -5.28 -15.56
C ASP A 181 13.63 -6.72 -16.09
N VAL A 182 14.05 -7.67 -15.25
CA VAL A 182 14.05 -9.11 -15.57
C VAL A 182 12.64 -9.71 -15.58
N GLU A 183 11.72 -9.10 -14.83
CA GLU A 183 10.35 -9.57 -14.70
C GLU A 183 9.45 -9.00 -15.79
N LEU A 184 9.02 -9.87 -16.71
CA LEU A 184 8.17 -9.48 -17.86
C LEU A 184 6.92 -8.66 -17.49
N PRO A 185 6.17 -8.94 -16.40
CA PRO A 185 5.01 -8.13 -16.02
C PRO A 185 5.37 -6.68 -15.68
N VAL A 186 6.56 -6.45 -15.12
CA VAL A 186 7.07 -5.11 -14.78
C VAL A 186 7.38 -4.35 -16.06
N THR A 187 8.20 -4.93 -16.93
CA THR A 187 8.57 -4.33 -18.23
C THR A 187 7.34 -4.00 -19.08
N THR A 188 6.38 -4.93 -19.14
CA THR A 188 5.15 -4.75 -19.93
C THR A 188 4.33 -3.56 -19.45
N LEU A 189 4.16 -3.44 -18.12
CA LEU A 189 3.40 -2.34 -17.53
C LEU A 189 4.14 -0.99 -17.66
N SER A 190 5.47 -0.99 -17.52
CA SER A 190 6.30 0.19 -17.77
C SER A 190 6.16 0.71 -19.22
N GLN A 191 6.15 -0.19 -20.20
CA GLN A 191 5.92 0.17 -21.61
C GLN A 191 4.51 0.73 -21.85
N GLU A 192 3.49 0.19 -21.17
CA GLU A 192 2.12 0.72 -21.24
C GLU A 192 2.05 2.15 -20.71
N ILE A 193 2.68 2.40 -19.56
CA ILE A 193 2.74 3.72 -18.93
C ILE A 193 3.49 4.70 -19.82
N LEU A 194 4.65 4.30 -20.37
CA LEU A 194 5.43 5.14 -21.27
C LEU A 194 4.61 5.61 -22.47
N LYS A 195 3.88 4.71 -23.13
CA LYS A 195 3.00 5.06 -24.25
C LYS A 195 1.88 6.01 -23.82
N GLY A 196 1.33 5.81 -22.62
CA GLY A 196 0.35 6.72 -22.04
C GLY A 196 0.93 8.13 -21.88
N MET A 197 2.14 8.23 -21.33
CA MET A 197 2.84 9.51 -21.17
C MET A 197 3.18 10.19 -22.51
N GLU A 198 3.67 9.44 -23.51
CA GLU A 198 3.93 9.96 -24.87
C GLU A 198 2.66 10.51 -25.53
N THR A 199 1.52 9.84 -25.30
CA THR A 199 0.22 10.29 -25.80
C THR A 199 -0.20 11.62 -25.15
N LEU A 200 0.10 11.80 -23.86
CA LEU A 200 -0.22 13.04 -23.12
C LEU A 200 0.72 14.19 -23.47
N SER A 201 2.01 13.93 -23.65
CA SER A 201 2.99 14.96 -24.01
C SER A 201 2.93 15.36 -25.48
N GLY A 202 2.44 14.47 -26.36
CA GLY A 202 2.42 14.67 -27.81
C GLY A 202 3.80 14.52 -28.47
N GLU A 203 4.78 14.00 -27.75
CA GLU A 203 6.15 13.75 -28.23
C GLU A 203 6.62 12.33 -27.87
N SER A 204 7.61 11.82 -28.60
CA SER A 204 8.26 10.58 -28.18
C SER A 204 9.22 10.86 -27.02
N LEU A 205 9.13 10.03 -26.00
CA LEU A 205 9.93 10.13 -24.79
C LEU A 205 11.14 9.19 -24.83
N GLY A 206 11.26 8.34 -25.85
CA GLY A 206 12.38 7.42 -26.02
C GLY A 206 13.76 8.09 -26.13
N GLN A 207 13.82 9.38 -26.43
CA GLN A 207 15.08 10.15 -26.43
C GLN A 207 15.63 10.47 -25.03
N TYR A 208 14.79 10.34 -23.99
CA TYR A 208 15.13 10.61 -22.60
C TYR A 208 15.37 9.34 -21.77
N LEU A 209 15.23 8.18 -22.41
CA LEU A 209 15.43 6.83 -21.86
C LEU A 209 16.72 6.25 -22.44
#